data_AF-A0A7S4UES6-F1
#
_entry.id   AF-A0A7S4UES6-F1
#
_cell.length_a   1.000
_cell.length_b   1.000
_cell.length_c   1.000
_cell.angle_alpha   90.00
_cell.angle_beta   90.00
_cell.angle_gamma   90.00
#
_symmetry.space_group_name_H-M   'P 1'
#
loop_
_entity.id
_entity.type
_entity.pdbx_description
1 polymer ?
#
loop_
_entity_poly.entity_id
_entity_poly.type
_entity_poly.pdbx_seq_one_letter_code
_entity_poly.pdbx_strand_id
1 'polypeptide(L)'
;MSPVEVDLATALERCSGSMELLNQVVSETLTKAEAEQMPMIRKAVSEGDSQTAHFHAHSIKGASATIGFDSLSKAAKALDDLVRTGSTENAQELVDNMEESLKVCLEYWQDHESAMNSALERCSDDQELFLEIAKEMAKDVVPEQLQALESALADNDVGGVQTSAQQLKDASETIGASVLMKLLGRLLELCDKGETGGMAEIVEEMKGEVAKVSAFWECAELSDD
;
A
#
# COMPACT_ATOMS: atom_id res chain seq x y z
N MET A 1 -6.53 5.40 -11.88
CA MET A 1 -5.75 4.26 -11.38
C MET A 1 -6.60 3.62 -10.30
N SER A 2 -6.92 2.34 -10.40
CA SER A 2 -7.62 1.66 -9.31
C SER A 2 -6.71 1.64 -8.08
N PRO A 3 -7.25 1.83 -6.86
CA PRO A 3 -6.43 1.82 -5.65
C PRO A 3 -5.72 0.47 -5.49
N VAL A 4 -4.47 0.49 -5.05
CA VAL A 4 -3.76 -0.73 -4.65
C VAL A 4 -4.49 -1.33 -3.45
N GLU A 5 -5.03 -2.52 -3.63
CA GLU A 5 -5.51 -3.33 -2.51
C GLU A 5 -4.29 -4.02 -1.89
N VAL A 6 -3.96 -3.61 -0.66
CA VAL A 6 -2.81 -4.09 0.10
C VAL A 6 -3.14 -4.18 1.59
N ASP A 7 -2.65 -5.23 2.24
CA ASP A 7 -2.73 -5.49 3.68
C ASP A 7 -1.33 -5.74 4.25
N LEU A 8 -0.63 -4.63 4.57
CA LEU A 8 0.71 -4.68 5.13
C LEU A 8 0.73 -5.16 6.58
N ALA A 9 -0.36 -5.02 7.33
CA ALA A 9 -0.43 -5.49 8.72
C ALA A 9 -0.33 -7.02 8.76
N THR A 10 -1.16 -7.71 7.97
CA THR A 10 -1.08 -9.18 7.83
C THR A 10 0.28 -9.63 7.28
N ALA A 11 0.87 -8.88 6.34
CA ALA A 11 2.21 -9.17 5.83
C ALA A 11 3.27 -9.06 6.93
N LEU A 12 3.21 -8.00 7.75
CA LEU A 12 4.12 -7.75 8.85
C LEU A 12 4.00 -8.81 9.95
N GLU A 13 2.79 -9.27 10.28
CA GLU A 13 2.58 -10.39 11.20
C GLU A 13 3.28 -11.67 10.73
N ARG A 14 3.27 -11.94 9.42
CA ARG A 14 3.99 -13.09 8.84
C ARG A 14 5.50 -12.92 8.89
N CYS A 15 5.97 -11.68 8.97
CA CYS A 15 7.34 -11.31 9.26
C CYS A 15 7.62 -11.20 10.78
N SER A 16 6.73 -11.71 11.63
CA SER A 16 6.84 -11.67 13.10
C SER A 16 7.02 -10.24 13.64
N GLY A 17 6.42 -9.24 12.98
CA GLY A 17 6.55 -7.83 13.37
C GLY A 17 7.81 -7.13 12.84
N SER A 18 8.75 -7.85 12.22
CA SER A 18 10.00 -7.26 11.72
C SER A 18 9.77 -6.44 10.45
N MET A 19 9.91 -5.11 10.59
CA MET A 19 9.84 -4.19 9.45
C MET A 19 10.98 -4.37 8.45
N GLU A 20 12.18 -4.74 8.93
CA GLU A 20 13.32 -5.04 8.06
C GLU A 20 13.03 -6.26 7.17
N LEU A 21 12.55 -7.35 7.77
CA LEU A 21 12.20 -8.55 7.02
C LEU A 21 11.04 -8.29 6.05
N LEU A 22 10.03 -7.51 6.47
CA LEU A 22 8.97 -7.08 5.56
C LEU A 22 9.55 -6.33 4.36
N ASN A 23 10.43 -5.35 4.59
CA ASN A 23 11.03 -4.58 3.51
C ASN A 23 11.81 -5.46 2.54
N GLN A 24 12.65 -6.35 3.07
CA GLN A 24 13.41 -7.27 2.26
C GLN A 24 12.50 -8.14 1.40
N VAL A 25 11.52 -8.82 2.00
CA VAL A 25 10.69 -9.80 1.29
C VAL A 25 9.78 -9.14 0.25
N VAL A 26 9.23 -7.96 0.54
CA VAL A 26 8.41 -7.20 -0.42
C VAL A 26 9.27 -6.75 -1.60
N SER A 27 10.40 -6.09 -1.33
CA SER A 27 11.31 -5.56 -2.35
C SER A 27 11.85 -6.68 -3.26
N GLU A 28 12.30 -7.79 -2.70
CA GLU A 28 12.76 -8.96 -3.46
C GLU A 28 11.63 -9.55 -4.32
N THR A 29 10.42 -9.69 -3.75
CA THR A 29 9.27 -10.27 -4.46
C THR A 29 8.85 -9.43 -5.66
N LEU A 30 8.67 -8.11 -5.48
CA LEU A 30 8.24 -7.23 -6.55
C LEU A 30 9.31 -7.08 -7.63
N THR A 31 10.59 -6.93 -7.24
CA THR A 31 11.72 -6.84 -8.18
C THR A 31 11.84 -8.12 -9.01
N LYS A 32 11.73 -9.29 -8.39
CA LYS A 32 11.76 -10.58 -9.10
C LYS A 32 10.57 -10.72 -10.05
N ALA A 33 9.37 -10.31 -9.63
CA ALA A 33 8.19 -10.36 -10.47
C ALA A 33 8.39 -9.50 -11.74
N GLU A 34 8.93 -8.29 -11.60
CA GLU A 34 9.17 -7.35 -12.69
C GLU A 34 10.30 -7.80 -13.62
N ALA A 35 11.47 -8.11 -13.06
CA ALA A 35 12.68 -8.35 -13.83
C ALA A 35 12.73 -9.74 -14.49
N GLU A 36 12.11 -10.75 -13.88
CA GLU A 36 12.24 -12.14 -14.30
C GLU A 36 10.90 -12.76 -14.73
N GLN A 37 9.90 -12.71 -13.86
CA GLN A 37 8.71 -13.54 -14.03
C GLN A 37 7.74 -12.96 -15.07
N MET A 38 7.54 -11.64 -15.09
CA MET A 38 6.64 -11.00 -16.05
C MET A 38 7.10 -11.11 -17.51
N PRO A 39 8.39 -10.89 -17.83
CA PRO A 39 8.92 -11.16 -19.17
C PRO A 39 8.73 -12.62 -19.61
N MET A 40 8.91 -13.57 -18.69
CA MET A 40 8.72 -15.00 -18.96
C MET A 40 7.25 -15.34 -19.23
N ILE A 41 6.32 -14.76 -18.48
CA ILE A 41 4.87 -14.90 -18.70
C ILE A 41 4.50 -14.38 -20.08
N ARG A 42 4.89 -13.14 -20.40
CA ARG A 42 4.61 -12.49 -21.69
C ARG A 42 5.10 -13.34 -22.85
N LYS A 43 6.35 -13.83 -22.76
CA LYS A 43 6.92 -14.71 -23.77
C LYS A 43 6.12 -16.02 -23.90
N ALA A 44 5.88 -16.71 -22.79
CA ALA A 44 5.17 -17.98 -22.77
C ALA A 44 3.76 -17.87 -23.38
N VAL A 45 3.01 -16.81 -23.05
CA VAL A 45 1.69 -16.56 -23.64
C VAL A 45 1.77 -16.37 -25.16
N SER A 46 2.75 -15.61 -25.65
CA SER A 46 2.94 -15.39 -27.10
C SER A 46 3.38 -16.64 -27.86
N GLU A 47 4.07 -17.56 -27.21
CA GLU A 47 4.53 -18.84 -27.79
C GLU A 47 3.51 -19.97 -27.62
N GLY A 48 2.41 -19.73 -26.90
CA GLY A 48 1.41 -20.76 -26.59
C GLY A 48 1.83 -21.74 -25.49
N ASP A 49 2.88 -21.43 -24.74
CA ASP A 49 3.39 -22.23 -23.62
C ASP A 49 2.59 -21.95 -22.34
N SER A 50 1.43 -22.59 -22.24
CA SER A 50 0.55 -22.49 -21.08
C SER A 50 1.19 -23.02 -19.79
N GLN A 51 2.12 -23.97 -19.87
CA GLN A 51 2.79 -24.53 -18.70
C GLN A 51 3.75 -23.53 -18.06
N THR A 52 4.58 -22.86 -18.85
CA THR A 52 5.49 -21.82 -18.35
C THR A 52 4.70 -20.61 -17.84
N ALA A 53 3.65 -20.19 -18.54
CA ALA A 53 2.78 -19.11 -18.08
C ALA A 53 2.13 -19.46 -16.72
N HIS A 54 1.62 -20.69 -16.57
CA HIS A 54 1.03 -21.17 -15.31
C HIS A 54 2.03 -21.13 -14.17
N PHE A 55 3.24 -21.65 -14.37
CA PHE A 55 4.27 -21.72 -13.33
C PHE A 55 4.60 -20.33 -12.76
N HIS A 56 4.87 -19.36 -13.62
CA HIS A 56 5.23 -18.01 -13.19
C HIS A 56 4.03 -17.23 -12.60
N ALA A 57 2.85 -17.32 -13.21
CA ALA A 57 1.64 -16.68 -12.69
C ALA A 57 1.27 -17.24 -11.30
N HIS A 58 1.36 -18.56 -11.12
CA HIS A 58 1.12 -19.22 -9.84
C HIS A 58 2.12 -18.77 -8.76
N SER A 59 3.39 -18.63 -9.12
CA SER A 59 4.43 -18.15 -8.20
C SER A 59 4.18 -16.71 -7.77
N ILE A 60 3.87 -15.79 -8.69
CA ILE A 60 3.57 -14.39 -8.35
C ILE A 60 2.31 -14.32 -7.47
N LYS A 61 1.26 -15.09 -7.80
CA LYS A 61 0.02 -15.14 -7.00
C LYS A 61 0.30 -15.49 -5.55
N GLY A 62 1.09 -16.54 -5.31
CA GLY A 62 1.43 -16.98 -3.95
C GLY A 62 2.33 -15.99 -3.22
N ALA A 63 3.35 -15.46 -3.89
CA ALA A 63 4.26 -14.50 -3.32
C ALA A 63 3.54 -13.19 -2.95
N SER A 64 2.81 -12.57 -3.88
CA SER A 64 2.02 -11.36 -3.65
C SER A 64 0.96 -11.52 -2.56
N ALA A 65 0.29 -12.67 -2.46
CA ALA A 65 -0.63 -12.97 -1.36
C ALA A 65 0.10 -13.03 0.00
N THR A 66 1.35 -13.52 0.01
CA THR A 66 2.16 -13.65 1.23
C THR A 66 2.56 -12.27 1.76
N ILE A 67 2.93 -11.36 0.86
CA ILE A 67 3.31 -9.97 1.18
C ILE A 67 2.15 -8.98 1.22
N GLY A 68 0.90 -9.46 1.17
CA GLY A 68 -0.30 -8.65 1.34
C GLY A 68 -0.74 -7.83 0.12
N PHE A 69 -0.14 -7.99 -1.05
CA PHE A 69 -0.53 -7.29 -2.28
C PHE A 69 -1.68 -8.02 -2.99
N ASP A 70 -2.88 -7.88 -2.46
CA ASP A 70 -4.09 -8.57 -2.90
C ASP A 70 -4.46 -8.28 -4.36
N SER A 71 -4.32 -7.02 -4.79
CA SER A 71 -4.59 -6.61 -6.18
C SER A 71 -3.74 -7.39 -7.19
N LEU A 72 -2.42 -7.48 -6.94
CA LEU A 72 -1.50 -8.27 -7.77
C LEU A 72 -1.80 -9.76 -7.67
N SER A 73 -2.12 -10.28 -6.49
CA SER A 73 -2.48 -11.69 -6.32
C SER A 73 -3.74 -12.06 -7.11
N LYS A 74 -4.75 -11.19 -7.11
CA LYS A 74 -5.99 -11.36 -7.88
C LYS A 74 -5.72 -11.33 -9.39
N ALA A 75 -4.92 -10.40 -9.88
CA ALA A 75 -4.54 -10.33 -11.29
C ALA A 75 -3.76 -11.59 -11.72
N ALA A 76 -2.79 -12.01 -10.91
CA ALA A 76 -2.02 -13.24 -11.12
C ALA A 76 -2.92 -14.48 -11.13
N LYS A 77 -3.89 -14.54 -10.22
CA LYS A 77 -4.87 -15.63 -10.15
C LYS A 77 -5.73 -15.72 -11.40
N ALA A 78 -6.18 -14.59 -11.95
CA ALA A 78 -7.00 -14.60 -13.17
C ALA A 78 -6.23 -15.21 -14.34
N LEU A 79 -4.96 -14.83 -14.52
CA LEU A 79 -4.10 -15.43 -15.54
C LEU A 79 -3.83 -16.92 -15.25
N ASP A 80 -3.44 -17.26 -14.01
CA ASP A 80 -3.18 -18.63 -13.53
C ASP A 80 -4.36 -19.57 -13.84
N ASP A 81 -5.59 -19.14 -13.54
CA ASP A 81 -6.78 -19.94 -13.77
C ASP A 81 -7.03 -20.22 -15.26
N LEU A 82 -6.75 -19.25 -16.15
CA LEU A 82 -6.89 -19.43 -17.59
C LEU A 82 -5.85 -20.44 -18.11
N VAL A 83 -4.57 -20.16 -17.87
CA VAL A 83 -3.47 -20.92 -18.49
C VAL A 83 -3.30 -22.33 -17.89
N ARG A 84 -3.77 -22.55 -16.65
CA ARG A 84 -3.79 -23.89 -16.02
C ARG A 84 -4.65 -24.89 -16.80
N THR A 85 -5.62 -24.43 -17.61
CA THR A 85 -6.45 -25.30 -18.46
C THR A 85 -5.74 -25.74 -19.74
N GLY A 86 -4.51 -25.26 -19.99
CA GLY A 86 -3.72 -25.57 -21.17
C GLY A 86 -3.87 -24.58 -22.33
N SER A 87 -4.76 -23.58 -22.21
CA SER A 87 -4.99 -22.56 -23.25
C SER A 87 -4.34 -21.23 -22.89
N THR A 88 -3.70 -20.59 -23.88
CA THR A 88 -3.25 -19.18 -23.81
C THR A 88 -4.15 -18.27 -24.65
N GLU A 89 -5.25 -18.79 -25.19
CA GLU A 89 -6.19 -18.01 -25.99
C GLU A 89 -6.79 -16.87 -25.14
N ASN A 90 -6.72 -15.64 -25.65
CA ASN A 90 -7.13 -14.41 -24.96
C ASN A 90 -6.38 -14.10 -23.65
N ALA A 91 -5.25 -14.76 -23.37
CA ALA A 91 -4.46 -14.50 -22.16
C ALA A 91 -3.76 -13.13 -22.18
N GLN A 92 -3.59 -12.50 -23.34
CA GLN A 92 -2.86 -11.23 -23.47
C GLN A 92 -3.47 -10.11 -22.62
N GLU A 93 -4.80 -9.99 -22.57
CA GLU A 93 -5.45 -8.97 -21.74
C GLU A 93 -5.20 -9.20 -20.24
N LEU A 94 -5.12 -10.47 -19.81
CA LEU A 94 -4.79 -10.81 -18.43
C LEU A 94 -3.32 -10.54 -18.10
N VAL A 95 -2.41 -10.73 -19.06
CA VAL A 95 -1.00 -10.34 -18.92
C VAL A 95 -0.89 -8.82 -18.78
N ASP A 96 -1.54 -8.05 -19.65
CA ASP A 96 -1.49 -6.58 -19.60
C ASP A 96 -2.07 -6.05 -18.26
N ASN A 97 -3.18 -6.63 -17.78
CA ASN A 97 -3.76 -6.29 -16.48
C ASN A 97 -2.83 -6.63 -15.31
N MET A 98 -2.12 -7.76 -15.39
CA MET A 98 -1.16 -8.16 -14.36
C MET A 98 0.10 -7.29 -14.38
N GLU A 99 0.60 -6.90 -15.57
CA GLU A 99 1.69 -5.94 -15.74
C GLU A 99 1.35 -4.58 -15.12
N GLU A 100 0.16 -4.05 -15.42
CA GLU A 100 -0.29 -2.79 -14.83
C GLU A 100 -0.43 -2.90 -13.31
N SER A 101 -1.03 -3.98 -12.81
CA SER A 101 -1.14 -4.21 -11.36
C SER A 101 0.23 -4.26 -10.69
N LEU A 102 1.20 -4.96 -11.27
CA LEU A 102 2.56 -5.04 -10.74
C LEU A 102 3.22 -3.67 -10.68
N LYS A 103 3.07 -2.86 -11.74
CA LYS A 103 3.58 -1.50 -11.79
C LYS A 103 3.00 -0.62 -10.68
N VAL A 104 1.68 -0.66 -10.47
CA VAL A 104 1.05 0.11 -9.38
C VAL A 104 1.57 -0.36 -8.01
N CYS A 105 1.80 -1.66 -7.82
CA CYS A 105 2.37 -2.19 -6.58
C CYS A 105 3.82 -1.74 -6.35
N LEU A 106 4.64 -1.66 -7.40
CA LEU A 106 6.00 -1.13 -7.33
C LEU A 106 6.01 0.36 -6.95
N GLU A 107 5.19 1.17 -7.60
CA GLU A 107 5.04 2.60 -7.28
C GLU A 107 4.56 2.81 -5.83
N TYR A 108 3.57 2.03 -5.40
CA TYR A 108 3.10 2.03 -4.02
C TYR A 108 4.22 1.72 -3.03
N TRP A 109 4.98 0.65 -3.29
CA TRP A 109 6.03 0.20 -2.38
C TRP A 109 7.19 1.19 -2.31
N GLN A 110 7.60 1.74 -3.45
CA GLN A 110 8.62 2.78 -3.52
C GLN A 110 8.24 4.01 -2.69
N ASP A 111 6.99 4.46 -2.79
CA ASP A 111 6.49 5.60 -2.02
C ASP A 111 6.41 5.29 -0.51
N HIS A 112 6.03 4.06 -0.16
CA HIS A 112 6.02 3.59 1.22
C HIS A 112 7.43 3.55 1.81
N GLU A 113 8.38 2.91 1.12
CA GLU A 113 9.78 2.81 1.57
C GLU A 113 10.41 4.20 1.71
N SER A 114 10.20 5.09 0.75
CA SER A 114 10.70 6.47 0.83
C SER A 114 10.14 7.22 2.03
N ALA A 115 8.84 7.07 2.32
CA ALA A 115 8.21 7.75 3.45
C ALA A 115 8.71 7.22 4.80
N MET A 116 8.86 5.90 4.92
CA MET A 116 9.42 5.24 6.11
C MET A 116 10.87 5.67 6.36
N ASN A 117 11.71 5.67 5.33
CA ASN A 117 13.10 6.11 5.45
C ASN A 117 13.20 7.58 5.90
N SER A 118 12.38 8.48 5.33
CA SER A 118 12.36 9.86 5.78
C SER A 118 11.85 10.00 7.22
N ALA A 119 10.86 9.19 7.64
CA ALA A 119 10.35 9.20 9.00
C ALA A 119 11.42 8.74 10.02
N LEU A 120 12.16 7.69 9.69
CA LEU A 120 13.29 7.20 10.46
C LEU A 120 14.45 8.22 10.52
N GLU A 121 14.78 8.90 9.42
CA GLU A 121 15.80 9.96 9.38
C GLU A 121 15.46 11.12 10.32
N ARG A 122 14.17 11.50 10.44
CA ARG A 122 13.71 12.51 11.42
C ARG A 122 13.96 12.08 12.86
N CYS A 123 14.03 10.78 13.12
CA CYS A 123 14.42 10.18 14.40
C CYS A 123 15.94 9.94 14.49
N SER A 124 16.75 10.57 13.64
CA SER A 124 18.22 10.40 13.61
C SER A 124 18.65 8.95 13.41
N ASP A 125 17.89 8.19 12.60
CA ASP A 125 18.08 6.76 12.33
C ASP A 125 17.96 5.85 13.57
N ASP A 126 17.37 6.36 14.66
CA ASP A 126 17.08 5.59 15.86
C ASP A 126 15.76 4.80 15.68
N GLN A 127 15.89 3.49 15.43
CA GLN A 127 14.75 2.60 15.19
C GLN A 127 13.87 2.38 16.42
N GLU A 128 14.46 2.35 17.62
CA GLU A 128 13.72 2.16 18.88
C GLU A 128 12.87 3.39 19.17
N LEU A 129 13.48 4.58 19.08
CA LEU A 129 12.76 5.84 19.22
C LEU A 129 11.68 6.00 18.15
N PHE A 130 11.99 5.67 16.90
CA PHE A 130 11.02 5.75 15.80
C PHE A 130 9.83 4.84 16.05
N LEU A 131 10.06 3.58 16.46
CA LEU A 131 8.97 2.63 16.74
C LEU A 131 8.08 3.10 17.89
N GLU A 132 8.67 3.61 18.98
CA GLU A 132 7.91 4.14 20.12
C GLU A 132 7.00 5.29 19.70
N ILE A 133 7.56 6.29 19.01
CA ILE A 133 6.82 7.45 18.50
C ILE A 133 5.73 6.99 17.53
N ALA A 134 6.06 6.12 16.59
CA ALA A 134 5.13 5.69 15.56
C ALA A 134 3.94 4.92 16.15
N LYS A 135 4.18 4.04 17.13
CA LYS A 135 3.13 3.34 17.86
C LYS A 135 2.21 4.30 18.61
N GLU A 136 2.77 5.29 19.32
CA GLU A 136 1.97 6.30 20.03
C GLU A 136 1.12 7.14 19.07
N MET A 137 1.74 7.66 18.01
CA MET A 137 1.06 8.47 16.99
C MET A 137 -0.06 7.70 16.29
N ALA A 138 0.19 6.45 15.88
CA ALA A 138 -0.77 5.63 15.15
C ALA A 138 -1.96 5.17 16.01
N LYS A 139 -1.75 5.03 17.32
CA LYS A 139 -2.77 4.58 18.27
C LYS A 139 -3.72 5.70 18.68
N ASP A 140 -3.16 6.86 19.02
CA ASP A 140 -3.94 7.94 19.66
C ASP A 140 -4.09 9.15 18.72
N VAL A 141 -2.97 9.71 18.24
CA VAL A 141 -2.99 10.99 17.52
C VAL A 141 -3.68 10.89 16.16
N VAL A 142 -3.34 9.89 15.35
CA VAL A 142 -3.89 9.73 14.00
C VAL A 142 -5.43 9.54 14.02
N PRO A 143 -5.99 8.63 14.85
CA PRO A 143 -7.44 8.50 14.99
C PRO A 143 -8.14 9.76 15.54
N GLU A 144 -7.55 10.42 16.53
CA GLU A 144 -8.11 11.65 17.11
C GLU A 144 -8.20 12.79 16.08
N GLN A 145 -7.15 12.98 15.27
CA GLN A 145 -7.15 14.02 14.23
C GLN A 145 -8.15 13.70 13.11
N LEU A 146 -8.32 12.43 12.75
CA LEU A 146 -9.37 12.03 11.82
C LEU A 146 -10.76 12.31 12.39
N GLN A 147 -11.01 12.03 13.66
CA GLN A 147 -12.30 12.33 14.31
C GLN A 147 -12.58 13.84 14.35
N ALA A 148 -11.57 14.66 14.61
CA ALA A 148 -11.69 16.12 14.57
C ALA A 148 -12.05 16.61 13.16
N LEU A 149 -11.40 16.03 12.14
CA LEU A 149 -11.67 16.32 10.74
C LEU A 149 -13.10 15.94 10.35
N GLU A 150 -13.57 14.73 10.72
CA GLU A 150 -14.95 14.30 10.49
C GLU A 150 -15.97 15.24 11.15
N SER A 151 -15.69 15.70 12.36
CA SER A 151 -16.56 16.64 13.09
C SER A 151 -16.64 17.98 12.37
N ALA A 152 -15.50 18.55 11.96
CA ALA A 152 -15.45 19.79 11.21
C ALA A 152 -16.19 19.68 9.86
N LEU A 153 -16.06 18.54 9.18
CA LEU A 153 -16.78 18.28 7.94
C LEU A 153 -18.29 18.23 8.15
N ALA A 154 -18.76 17.56 9.21
CA ALA A 154 -20.18 17.49 9.56
C ALA A 154 -20.78 18.88 9.87
N ASP A 155 -19.98 19.75 10.49
CA ASP A 155 -20.35 21.13 10.81
C ASP A 155 -20.23 22.09 9.62
N ASN A 156 -19.76 21.61 8.46
CA ASN A 156 -19.42 22.41 7.27
C ASN A 156 -18.39 23.51 7.57
N ASP A 157 -17.52 23.28 8.55
CA ASP A 157 -16.42 24.17 8.91
C ASP A 157 -15.18 23.86 8.06
N VAL A 158 -15.10 24.49 6.88
CA VAL A 158 -13.96 24.30 5.96
C VAL A 158 -12.63 24.70 6.59
N GLY A 159 -12.62 25.71 7.48
CA GLY A 159 -11.41 26.12 8.19
C GLY A 159 -10.96 25.07 9.21
N GLY A 160 -11.92 24.47 9.92
CA GLY A 160 -11.71 23.32 10.78
C GLY A 160 -11.19 22.11 10.01
N VAL A 161 -11.81 21.77 8.87
CA VAL A 161 -11.36 20.67 7.98
C VAL A 161 -9.92 20.89 7.54
N GLN A 162 -9.57 22.10 7.06
CA GLN A 162 -8.22 22.42 6.65
C GLN A 162 -7.20 22.29 7.80
N THR A 163 -7.57 22.76 9.00
CA THR A 163 -6.71 22.70 10.19
C THR A 163 -6.44 21.26 10.61
N SER A 164 -7.49 20.45 10.79
CA SER A 164 -7.37 19.04 11.19
C SER A 164 -6.69 18.21 10.11
N ALA A 165 -6.93 18.49 8.83
CA ALA A 165 -6.23 17.83 7.73
C ALA A 165 -4.72 18.13 7.75
N GLN A 166 -4.31 19.36 8.06
CA GLN A 166 -2.88 19.69 8.18
C GLN A 166 -2.25 18.98 9.38
N GLN A 167 -2.91 18.96 10.53
CA GLN A 167 -2.41 18.26 11.73
C GLN A 167 -2.28 16.75 11.50
N LEU A 168 -3.28 16.13 10.88
CA LEU A 168 -3.23 14.73 10.50
C LEU A 168 -2.12 14.46 9.48
N LYS A 169 -1.83 15.40 8.59
CA LYS A 169 -0.75 15.26 7.59
C LYS A 169 0.61 15.26 8.24
N ASP A 170 0.83 16.18 9.19
CA ASP A 170 2.08 16.25 9.95
C ASP A 170 2.29 14.95 10.75
N ALA A 171 1.24 14.45 11.43
CA ALA A 171 1.30 13.17 12.14
C ALA A 171 1.57 11.98 11.19
N SER A 172 0.94 11.97 10.01
CA SER A 172 1.15 10.94 8.99
C SER A 172 2.58 10.94 8.46
N GLU A 173 3.19 12.12 8.30
CA GLU A 173 4.57 12.29 7.86
C GLU A 173 5.57 11.77 8.91
N THR A 174 5.28 11.99 10.20
CA THR A 174 6.08 11.47 11.32
C THR A 174 6.15 9.94 11.33
N ILE A 175 5.10 9.26 10.87
CA ILE A 175 5.02 7.79 10.88
C ILE A 175 5.14 7.17 9.47
N GLY A 176 5.50 7.96 8.46
CA GLY A 176 5.68 7.50 7.08
C GLY A 176 4.41 6.99 6.38
N ALA A 177 3.21 7.39 6.82
CA ALA A 177 1.93 6.95 6.24
C ALA A 177 1.64 7.60 4.87
N SER A 178 2.37 7.18 3.84
CA SER A 178 2.41 7.80 2.50
C SER A 178 1.05 7.91 1.81
N VAL A 179 0.19 6.88 1.94
CA VAL A 179 -1.17 6.89 1.36
C VAL A 179 -2.03 7.95 2.02
N LEU A 180 -1.99 8.02 3.35
CA LEU A 180 -2.72 9.01 4.12
C LEU A 180 -2.25 10.43 3.77
N MET A 181 -0.94 10.64 3.61
CA MET A 181 -0.37 11.91 3.13
C MET A 181 -0.90 12.31 1.74
N LYS A 182 -1.05 11.37 0.80
CA LYS A 182 -1.62 11.64 -0.54
C LYS A 182 -3.09 12.03 -0.47
N LEU A 183 -3.89 11.33 0.35
CA LEU A 183 -5.30 11.66 0.57
C LEU A 183 -5.45 13.06 1.18
N LEU A 184 -4.61 13.39 2.17
CA LEU A 184 -4.62 14.69 2.83
C LEU A 184 -4.18 15.81 1.87
N GLY A 185 -3.22 15.55 0.99
CA GLY A 185 -2.86 16.47 -0.09
C GLY A 185 -4.06 16.80 -0.99
N ARG A 186 -4.79 15.78 -1.46
CA ARG A 186 -6.02 15.98 -2.26
C ARG A 186 -7.07 16.79 -1.50
N LEU A 187 -7.28 16.49 -0.21
CA LEU A 187 -8.26 17.21 0.61
C LEU A 187 -7.87 18.68 0.82
N LEU A 188 -6.60 18.95 1.14
CA LEU A 188 -6.09 20.31 1.34
C LEU A 188 -6.18 21.14 0.06
N GLU A 189 -5.93 20.54 -1.11
CA GLU A 189 -6.13 21.21 -2.40
C GLU A 189 -7.59 21.62 -2.65
N LEU A 190 -8.55 20.81 -2.21
CA LEU A 190 -9.98 21.16 -2.28
C LEU A 190 -10.31 22.32 -1.33
N CYS A 191 -9.78 22.29 -0.10
CA CYS A 191 -9.92 23.39 0.86
C CYS A 191 -9.36 24.70 0.30
N ASP A 192 -8.16 24.68 -0.27
CA ASP A 192 -7.50 25.86 -0.83
C ASP A 192 -8.28 26.47 -2.01
N LYS A 193 -8.99 25.63 -2.78
CA LYS A 193 -9.88 26.07 -3.87
C LYS A 193 -11.27 26.49 -3.39
N GLY A 194 -11.60 26.25 -2.12
CA GLY A 194 -12.95 26.43 -1.57
C GLY A 194 -13.98 25.45 -2.13
N GLU A 195 -13.53 24.30 -2.64
CA GLU A 195 -14.38 23.26 -3.25
C GLU A 195 -14.78 22.24 -2.19
N THR A 196 -16.06 22.19 -1.81
CA THR A 196 -16.55 21.22 -0.81
C THR A 196 -16.97 19.87 -1.41
N GLY A 197 -17.12 19.80 -2.74
CA GLY A 197 -17.45 18.57 -3.46
C GLY A 197 -16.32 17.56 -3.37
N GLY A 198 -16.62 16.32 -3.01
CA GLY A 198 -15.64 15.23 -2.91
C GLY A 198 -14.88 15.14 -1.58
N MET A 199 -14.97 16.14 -0.70
CA MET A 199 -14.33 16.09 0.63
C MET A 199 -14.78 14.87 1.43
N ALA A 200 -16.09 14.60 1.47
CA ALA A 200 -16.65 13.47 2.22
C ALA A 200 -16.19 12.10 1.69
N GLU A 201 -16.01 11.96 0.38
CA GLU A 201 -15.50 10.72 -0.23
C GLU A 201 -14.04 10.48 0.17
N ILE A 202 -13.22 11.53 0.09
CA ILE A 202 -11.81 11.47 0.50
C ILE A 202 -11.68 11.13 2.00
N VAL A 203 -12.52 11.72 2.85
CA VAL A 203 -12.50 11.44 4.30
C VAL A 203 -12.93 10.00 4.58
N GLU A 204 -13.88 9.46 3.83
CA GLU A 204 -14.25 8.04 3.96
C GLU A 204 -13.11 7.11 3.50
N GLU A 205 -12.39 7.46 2.42
CA GLU A 205 -11.15 6.75 2.03
C GLU A 205 -10.10 6.79 3.16
N MET A 206 -9.93 7.94 3.83
CA MET A 206 -8.98 8.11 4.94
C MET A 206 -9.30 7.21 6.13
N LYS A 207 -10.58 6.97 6.44
CA LYS A 207 -10.96 6.09 7.56
C LYS A 207 -10.47 4.66 7.36
N GLY A 208 -10.63 4.15 6.14
CA GLY A 208 -10.10 2.85 5.77
C GLY A 208 -8.58 2.81 5.88
N GLU A 209 -7.89 3.88 5.49
CA GLU A 209 -6.44 3.95 5.55
C GLU A 209 -5.90 4.11 6.99
N VAL A 210 -6.53 4.93 7.83
CA VAL A 210 -6.18 5.07 9.25
C VAL A 210 -6.28 3.73 9.96
N ALA A 211 -7.34 2.95 9.71
CA ALA A 211 -7.47 1.62 10.29
C ALA A 211 -6.30 0.68 9.91
N LYS A 212 -5.82 0.73 8.66
CA LYS A 212 -4.65 -0.04 8.22
C LYS A 212 -3.36 0.44 8.87
N VAL A 213 -3.17 1.76 8.99
CA VAL A 213 -2.00 2.36 9.64
C VAL A 213 -1.93 1.94 11.11
N SER A 214 -3.04 2.01 11.84
CA SER A 214 -3.08 1.56 13.23
C SER A 214 -2.77 0.07 13.34
N ALA A 215 -3.39 -0.77 12.50
CA ALA A 215 -3.12 -2.22 12.50
C ALA A 215 -1.65 -2.54 12.19
N PHE A 216 -1.04 -1.84 11.22
CA PHE A 216 0.37 -2.03 10.88
C PHE A 216 1.28 -1.75 12.08
N TRP A 217 1.09 -0.60 12.75
CA TRP A 217 1.94 -0.23 13.88
C TRP A 217 1.65 -1.03 15.15
N GLU A 218 0.45 -1.60 15.31
CA GLU A 218 0.16 -2.59 16.36
C GLU A 218 0.98 -3.88 16.19
N CYS A 219 1.22 -4.31 14.94
CA CYS A 219 1.99 -5.51 14.63
C CYS A 219 3.51 -5.29 14.61
N ALA A 220 3.97 -4.05 14.43
CA ALA A 220 5.39 -3.74 14.28
C ALA A 220 6.18 -4.02 15.55
N GLU A 221 7.34 -4.66 15.44
CA GLU A 221 8.24 -4.94 16.55
C GLU A 221 9.68 -4.61 16.17
N LEU A 222 10.53 -4.39 17.18
CA LEU A 222 11.97 -4.34 16.97
C LEU A 222 12.45 -5.71 16.50
N SER A 223 13.38 -5.72 15.55
CA SER A 223 14.08 -6.94 15.17
C SER A 223 14.91 -7.42 16.36
N ASP A 224 14.76 -8.70 16.72
CA ASP A 224 15.72 -9.38 17.58
C ASP A 224 17.02 -9.57 16.78
N ASP A 225 18.06 -8.79 17.06
CA ASP A 225 19.43 -8.99 16.55
C ASP A 225 20.02 -10.36 16.93
#